data_AF-A0A7V5VVR4-F1
#
_entry.id   AF-A0A7V5VVR4-F1
#
_cell.length_a   1.000
_cell.length_b   1.000
_cell.length_c   1.000
_cell.angle_alpha   90.00
_cell.angle_beta   90.00
_cell.angle_gamma   90.00
#
_symmetry.space_group_name_H-M   'P 1'
#
loop_
_entity.id
_entity.type
_entity.pdbx_description
1 polymer ?
#
loop_
_entity_poly.entity_id
_entity_poly.type
_entity_poly.pdbx_seq_one_letter_code
_entity_poly.pdbx_strand_id
1 'polypeptide(L)'
;MPEHSADRFWEELLQRVAWELETARAALREGNEGKARVCARRAVGWFVQALAQVSAYRYGSHIGENLRRISQDEQLPEEVRAAAARLQGGARAQLSGELYSLYPLRDAGIILRYFAQQVGCAAAMERLIAQSEQ
;
A
#
# COMPACT_ATOMS: atom_id res chain seq x y z
N MET A 1 -11.38 28.95 -8.52
CA MET A 1 -10.10 28.74 -7.81
C MET A 1 -9.97 27.26 -7.48
N PRO A 2 -9.40 26.41 -8.37
CA PRO A 2 -9.42 24.94 -8.22
C PRO A 2 -8.15 24.34 -7.58
N GLU A 3 -7.03 25.06 -7.54
CA GLU A 3 -5.72 24.49 -7.17
C GLU A 3 -5.64 24.00 -5.73
N HIS A 4 -6.28 24.68 -4.78
CA HIS A 4 -6.22 24.34 -3.35
C HIS A 4 -6.93 23.02 -3.00
N SER A 5 -7.79 22.51 -3.89
CA SER A 5 -8.52 21.26 -3.66
C SER A 5 -7.67 20.02 -3.95
N ALA A 6 -6.77 20.10 -4.93
CA ALA A 6 -5.90 18.98 -5.30
C ALA A 6 -4.77 18.78 -4.28
N ASP A 7 -4.21 19.87 -3.77
CA ASP A 7 -3.16 19.83 -2.76
C ASP A 7 -3.69 19.23 -1.44
N ARG A 8 -4.88 19.66 -1.00
CA ARG A 8 -5.53 19.11 0.19
C ARG A 8 -5.84 17.63 0.04
N PHE A 9 -6.28 17.19 -1.13
CA PHE A 9 -6.54 15.78 -1.41
C PHE A 9 -5.28 14.93 -1.22
N TRP A 10 -4.15 15.35 -1.78
CA TRP A 10 -2.88 14.63 -1.64
C TRP A 10 -2.37 14.65 -0.21
N GLU A 11 -2.51 15.76 0.49
CA GLU A 11 -2.11 15.88 1.89
C GLU A 11 -2.91 14.90 2.79
N GLU A 12 -4.24 14.90 2.68
CA GLU A 12 -5.11 13.99 3.45
C GLU A 12 -4.82 12.52 3.13
N LEU A 13 -4.62 12.19 1.86
CA LEU A 13 -4.27 10.84 1.43
C LEU A 13 -2.92 10.41 2.00
N LEU A 14 -1.88 11.23 1.86
CA LEU A 14 -0.54 10.91 2.33
C LEU A 14 -0.50 10.81 3.85
N GLN A 15 -1.25 11.65 4.57
CA GLN A 15 -1.40 11.52 6.02
C GLN A 15 -2.08 10.21 6.40
N ARG A 16 -3.09 9.78 5.64
CA ARG A 16 -3.75 8.49 5.87
C ARG A 16 -2.80 7.32 5.62
N VAL A 17 -2.03 7.35 4.53
CA VAL A 17 -1.01 6.34 4.23
C VAL A 17 0.05 6.29 5.33
N ALA A 18 0.56 7.46 5.75
CA ALA A 18 1.54 7.57 6.82
C ALA A 18 1.05 6.94 8.13
N TRP A 19 -0.20 7.23 8.52
CA TRP A 19 -0.81 6.66 9.73
C TRP A 19 -0.88 5.12 9.69
N GLU A 20 -1.23 4.55 8.54
CA GLU A 20 -1.30 3.09 8.39
C GLU A 20 0.09 2.45 8.42
N LEU A 21 1.09 3.05 7.77
CA LEU A 21 2.47 2.56 7.81
C LEU A 21 3.07 2.65 9.22
N GLU A 22 2.81 3.74 9.92
CA GLU A 22 3.22 3.94 11.32
C GLU A 22 2.56 2.91 12.25
N THR A 23 1.26 2.70 12.10
CA THR A 23 0.52 1.70 12.88
C THR A 23 1.03 0.29 12.59
N ALA A 24 1.39 -0.01 11.33
CA ALA A 24 1.99 -1.29 10.98
C ALA A 24 3.35 -1.49 11.64
N ARG A 25 4.19 -0.44 11.69
CA ARG A 25 5.49 -0.46 12.36
C ARG A 25 5.34 -0.67 13.87
N ALA A 26 4.46 0.07 14.53
CA ALA A 26 4.17 -0.10 15.95
C ALA A 26 3.71 -1.54 16.23
N ALA A 27 2.83 -2.08 15.39
CA ALA A 27 2.38 -3.46 15.52
C ALA A 27 3.52 -4.50 15.37
N LEU A 28 4.49 -4.28 14.47
CA LEU A 28 5.68 -5.14 14.39
C LEU A 28 6.53 -5.08 15.66
N ARG A 29 6.74 -3.89 16.23
CA ARG A 29 7.48 -3.72 17.50
C ARG A 29 6.78 -4.42 18.68
N GLU A 30 5.45 -4.48 18.64
CA GLU A 30 4.62 -5.20 19.61
C GLU A 30 4.55 -6.72 19.34
N GLY A 31 5.16 -7.24 18.28
CA GLY A 31 5.05 -8.64 17.86
C GLY A 31 3.70 -9.01 17.23
N ASN A 32 2.85 -8.02 16.92
CA ASN A 32 1.54 -8.20 16.30
C ASN A 32 1.64 -8.17 14.77
N GLU A 33 2.24 -9.21 14.20
CA GLU A 33 2.44 -9.33 12.74
C GLU A 33 1.12 -9.29 11.95
N GLY A 34 0.05 -9.85 12.51
CA GLY A 34 -1.27 -9.86 11.88
C GLY A 34 -1.80 -8.44 11.66
N LYS A 35 -1.73 -7.60 12.69
CA LYS A 35 -2.09 -6.18 12.62
C LYS A 35 -1.14 -5.43 11.67
N ALA A 36 0.15 -5.72 11.70
CA ALA A 36 1.11 -5.12 10.77
C ALA A 36 0.75 -5.38 9.29
N ARG A 37 0.41 -6.63 8.94
CA ARG A 37 -0.06 -6.98 7.59
C ARG A 37 -1.35 -6.25 7.21
N VAL A 38 -2.30 -6.13 8.13
CA VAL A 38 -3.57 -5.41 7.89
C VAL A 38 -3.32 -3.94 7.62
N CYS A 39 -2.50 -3.28 8.45
CA CYS A 39 -2.19 -1.86 8.31
C CYS A 39 -1.38 -1.58 7.02
N ALA A 40 -0.37 -2.40 6.70
CA ALA A 40 0.38 -2.27 5.45
C ALA A 40 -0.53 -2.44 4.21
N ARG A 41 -1.43 -3.42 4.24
CA ARG A 41 -2.46 -3.60 3.19
C ARG A 41 -3.37 -2.38 3.07
N ARG A 42 -3.76 -1.77 4.19
CA ARG A 42 -4.60 -0.56 4.20
C ARG A 42 -3.87 0.65 3.62
N ALA A 43 -2.59 0.82 3.91
CA ALA A 43 -1.77 1.88 3.30
C ALA A 43 -1.82 1.81 1.76
N VAL A 44 -1.58 0.62 1.20
CA VAL A 44 -1.71 0.38 -0.25
C VAL A 44 -3.14 0.61 -0.73
N GLY A 45 -4.12 0.10 0.02
CA GLY A 45 -5.54 0.21 -0.31
C GLY A 45 -6.01 1.66 -0.49
N TRP A 46 -5.69 2.53 0.46
CA TRP A 46 -6.03 3.96 0.40
C TRP A 46 -5.40 4.62 -0.81
N PHE A 47 -4.10 4.40 -1.02
CA PHE A 47 -3.37 5.01 -2.12
C PHE A 47 -3.92 4.56 -3.48
N VAL A 48 -4.13 3.27 -3.66
CA VAL A 48 -4.64 2.70 -4.92
C VAL A 48 -6.09 3.14 -5.21
N GLN A 49 -6.95 3.26 -4.20
CA GLN A 49 -8.29 3.79 -4.39
C GLN A 49 -8.24 5.26 -4.85
N ALA A 50 -7.33 6.05 -4.31
CA ALA A 50 -7.14 7.43 -4.72
C ALA A 50 -6.61 7.59 -6.16
N LEU A 51 -5.81 6.63 -6.67
CA LEU A 51 -5.36 6.63 -8.07
C LEU A 51 -6.52 6.72 -9.07
N ALA A 52 -7.68 6.18 -8.71
CA ALA A 52 -8.88 6.23 -9.53
C ALA A 52 -9.42 7.65 -9.77
N GLN A 53 -8.96 8.64 -9.01
CA GLN A 53 -9.37 10.04 -9.14
C GLN A 53 -8.40 10.87 -9.97
N VAL A 54 -7.14 10.41 -10.11
CA VAL A 54 -6.02 11.23 -10.59
C VAL A 54 -5.20 10.59 -11.72
N SER A 55 -5.48 9.33 -12.08
CA SER A 55 -4.75 8.60 -13.11
C SER A 55 -5.69 7.77 -13.98
N ALA A 56 -5.16 6.95 -14.89
CA ALA A 56 -5.93 5.93 -15.62
C ALA A 56 -6.06 4.59 -14.85
N TYR A 57 -5.29 4.40 -13.77
CA TYR A 57 -5.32 3.15 -13.00
C TYR A 57 -6.67 2.99 -12.30
N ARG A 58 -7.35 1.88 -12.59
CA ARG A 58 -8.61 1.49 -11.94
C ARG A 58 -8.50 0.02 -11.57
N TYR A 59 -8.37 -0.24 -10.28
CA TYR A 59 -8.34 -1.61 -9.75
C TYR A 59 -9.73 -1.99 -9.22
N GLY A 60 -9.82 -2.41 -7.96
CA GLY A 60 -11.05 -2.87 -7.32
C GLY A 60 -11.80 -1.78 -6.55
N SER A 61 -12.94 -2.17 -6.01
CA SER A 61 -13.81 -1.31 -5.18
C SER A 61 -13.35 -1.27 -3.72
N HIS A 62 -12.67 -2.31 -3.26
CA HIS A 62 -12.15 -2.42 -1.89
C HIS A 62 -10.72 -2.95 -1.84
N ILE A 63 -10.07 -2.77 -0.69
CA ILE A 63 -8.63 -3.02 -0.48
C ILE A 63 -8.20 -4.42 -0.92
N GLY A 64 -8.96 -5.46 -0.53
CA GLY A 64 -8.65 -6.84 -0.92
C GLY A 64 -8.76 -7.10 -2.43
N GLU A 65 -9.68 -6.42 -3.12
CA GLU A 65 -9.84 -6.55 -4.56
C GLU A 65 -8.73 -5.77 -5.30
N ASN A 66 -8.33 -4.60 -4.78
CA ASN A 66 -7.19 -3.85 -5.31
C ASN A 66 -5.94 -4.71 -5.39
N LEU A 67 -5.53 -5.31 -4.27
CA LEU A 67 -4.32 -6.12 -4.25
C LEU A 67 -4.44 -7.34 -5.18
N ARG A 68 -5.60 -7.99 -5.22
CA ARG A 68 -5.84 -9.13 -6.13
C ARG A 68 -5.64 -8.74 -7.58
N ARG A 69 -6.26 -7.65 -8.02
CA ARG A 69 -6.14 -7.17 -9.40
C ARG A 69 -4.70 -6.72 -9.70
N ILE A 70 -4.03 -6.03 -8.78
CA ILE A 70 -2.60 -5.66 -8.93
C ILE A 70 -1.72 -6.90 -9.12
N SER A 71 -1.94 -7.97 -8.35
CA SER A 71 -1.14 -9.20 -8.49
C SER A 71 -1.33 -9.93 -9.82
N GLN A 72 -2.41 -9.64 -10.54
CA GLN A 72 -2.80 -10.27 -11.80
C GLN A 72 -2.55 -9.37 -13.02
N ASP A 73 -2.12 -8.12 -12.79
CA ASP A 73 -1.93 -7.13 -13.85
C ASP A 73 -0.56 -7.31 -14.51
N GLU A 74 -0.52 -8.04 -15.63
CA GLU A 74 0.69 -8.39 -16.37
C GLU A 74 1.46 -7.16 -16.91
N GLN A 75 0.83 -5.99 -16.96
CA GLN A 75 1.48 -4.74 -17.36
C GLN A 75 2.37 -4.16 -16.26
N LEU A 76 2.16 -4.57 -15.01
CA LEU A 76 2.97 -4.12 -13.89
C LEU A 76 4.28 -4.90 -13.79
N PRO A 77 5.36 -4.32 -13.23
CA PRO A 77 6.57 -5.06 -12.91
C PRO A 77 6.28 -6.27 -12.00
N GLU A 78 7.00 -7.38 -12.24
CA GLU A 78 6.83 -8.62 -11.46
C GLU A 78 6.99 -8.38 -9.94
N GLU A 79 7.92 -7.52 -9.54
CA GLU A 79 8.14 -7.22 -8.13
C GLU A 79 6.90 -6.60 -7.46
N VAL A 80 6.18 -5.72 -8.17
CA VAL A 80 4.94 -5.08 -7.71
C VAL A 80 3.83 -6.12 -7.60
N ARG A 81 3.67 -6.98 -8.62
CA ARG A 81 2.68 -8.06 -8.62
C ARG A 81 2.91 -9.04 -7.46
N ALA A 82 4.15 -9.47 -7.27
CA ALA A 82 4.53 -10.42 -6.25
C ALA A 82 4.36 -9.84 -4.83
N ALA A 83 4.70 -8.55 -4.63
CA ALA A 83 4.44 -7.86 -3.37
C ALA A 83 2.94 -7.78 -3.06
N ALA A 84 2.11 -7.51 -4.08
CA ALA A 84 0.66 -7.49 -3.91
C ALA A 84 0.11 -8.88 -3.58
N ALA A 85 0.61 -9.94 -4.22
CA ALA A 85 0.23 -11.32 -3.93
C ALA A 85 0.54 -11.71 -2.47
N ARG A 86 1.74 -11.36 -1.97
CA ARG A 86 2.12 -11.61 -0.57
C ARG A 86 1.27 -10.82 0.42
N LEU A 87 0.96 -9.55 0.14
CA LEU A 87 0.15 -8.71 1.02
C LEU A 87 -1.33 -9.12 1.09
N GLN A 88 -1.84 -9.86 0.11
CA GLN A 88 -3.19 -10.43 0.19
C GLN A 88 -3.32 -11.44 1.34
N GLY A 89 -2.25 -12.17 1.64
CA GLY A 89 -2.21 -13.18 2.68
C GLY A 89 -2.48 -12.62 4.07
N GLY A 90 -3.48 -13.18 4.75
CA GLY A 90 -3.81 -12.90 6.16
C GLY A 90 -3.36 -14.01 7.11
N ALA A 91 -3.84 -13.97 8.36
CA ALA A 91 -3.59 -15.03 9.33
C ALA A 91 -4.06 -16.42 8.84
N ARG A 92 -5.15 -16.47 8.06
CA ARG A 92 -5.62 -17.71 7.44
C ARG A 92 -4.63 -18.27 6.42
N ALA A 93 -4.02 -17.41 5.60
CA ALA A 93 -3.03 -17.85 4.63
C ALA A 93 -1.80 -18.45 5.33
N GLN A 94 -1.36 -17.84 6.42
CA GLN A 94 -0.29 -18.37 7.28
C GLN A 94 -0.61 -19.76 7.83
N LEU A 95 -1.84 -19.99 8.30
CA LEU A 95 -2.26 -21.29 8.85
C LEU A 95 -2.42 -22.37 7.77
N SER A 96 -2.77 -21.99 6.55
CA SER A 96 -2.97 -22.89 5.41
C SER A 96 -1.70 -23.15 4.59
N GLY A 97 -0.57 -22.52 4.93
CA GLY A 97 0.66 -22.56 4.11
C GLY A 97 0.55 -21.82 2.77
N GLU A 98 -0.46 -20.96 2.63
CA GLU A 98 -0.63 -20.10 1.45
C GLU A 98 0.33 -18.91 1.50
N LEU A 99 0.54 -18.24 0.37
CA LEU A 99 1.42 -17.10 0.27
C LEU A 99 0.98 -15.95 1.20
N TYR A 100 1.91 -15.47 2.05
CA TYR A 100 1.71 -14.28 2.85
C TYR A 100 3.02 -13.50 3.01
N SER A 101 2.88 -12.21 3.32
CA SER A 101 4.02 -11.33 3.53
C SER A 101 4.65 -11.53 4.91
N LEU A 102 5.93 -11.89 4.94
CA LEU A 102 6.78 -11.82 6.13
C LEU A 102 7.30 -10.40 6.40
N TYR A 103 7.34 -9.55 5.37
CA TYR A 103 7.86 -8.18 5.46
C TYR A 103 6.80 -7.18 4.95
N PRO A 104 5.68 -6.99 5.67
CA PRO A 104 4.52 -6.25 5.16
C PRO A 104 4.81 -4.81 4.81
N LEU A 105 5.67 -4.12 5.57
CA LEU A 105 6.09 -2.75 5.26
C LEU A 105 6.91 -2.69 3.97
N ARG A 106 7.83 -3.65 3.77
CA ARG A 106 8.64 -3.75 2.54
C ARG A 106 7.76 -3.99 1.32
N ASP A 107 6.83 -4.95 1.40
CA ASP A 107 5.91 -5.25 0.30
C ASP A 107 4.97 -4.07 0.01
N ALA A 108 4.50 -3.35 1.04
CA ALA A 108 3.70 -2.15 0.83
C ALA A 108 4.53 -1.04 0.18
N GLY A 109 5.77 -0.86 0.62
CA GLY A 109 6.70 0.11 0.07
C GLY A 109 6.98 -0.10 -1.43
N ILE A 110 7.16 -1.35 -1.88
CA ILE A 110 7.33 -1.68 -3.30
C ILE A 110 6.15 -1.16 -4.13
N ILE A 111 4.92 -1.46 -3.69
CA ILE A 111 3.71 -1.09 -4.43
C ILE A 111 3.49 0.43 -4.40
N LEU A 112 3.68 1.05 -3.23
CA LEU A 112 3.49 2.48 -3.03
C LEU A 112 4.50 3.30 -3.83
N ARG A 113 5.79 2.92 -3.84
CA ARG A 113 6.83 3.57 -4.64
C ARG A 113 6.47 3.57 -6.12
N TYR A 114 6.10 2.41 -6.65
CA TYR A 114 5.75 2.26 -8.06
C TYR A 114 4.63 3.23 -8.46
N PHE A 115 3.50 3.21 -7.76
CA PHE A 115 2.37 4.05 -8.12
C PHE A 115 2.62 5.54 -7.82
N ALA A 116 3.33 5.88 -6.75
CA ALA A 116 3.69 7.26 -6.43
C ALA A 116 4.58 7.90 -7.51
N GLN A 117 5.44 7.10 -8.15
CA GLN A 117 6.21 7.54 -9.31
C GLN A 117 5.33 7.86 -10.52
N GLN A 118 4.26 7.10 -10.74
CA GLN A 118 3.34 7.32 -11.87
C GLN A 118 2.48 8.59 -11.72
N VAL A 119 2.22 9.03 -10.49
CA VAL A 119 1.34 10.19 -10.19
C VAL A 119 2.09 11.39 -9.63
N GLY A 120 3.43 11.38 -9.66
CA GLY A 120 4.25 12.54 -9.35
C GLY A 120 4.41 12.87 -7.85
N CYS A 121 4.14 11.93 -6.94
CA CYS A 121 4.29 12.14 -5.49
C CYS A 121 5.37 11.25 -4.84
N ALA A 122 6.27 10.67 -5.65
CA ALA A 122 7.33 9.74 -5.21
C ALA A 122 8.18 10.28 -4.04
N ALA A 123 8.62 11.53 -4.07
CA ALA A 123 9.47 12.10 -3.02
C ALA A 123 8.74 12.25 -1.66
N ALA A 124 7.43 12.48 -1.66
CA ALA A 124 6.64 12.47 -0.44
C ALA A 124 6.47 11.03 0.07
N MET A 125 6.12 10.10 -0.83
CA MET A 125 5.93 8.71 -0.49
C MET A 125 7.21 8.05 0.07
N GLU A 126 8.37 8.32 -0.52
CA GLU A 126 9.65 7.76 -0.06
C GLU A 126 9.97 8.18 1.38
N ARG A 127 9.68 9.44 1.74
CA ARG A 127 9.85 9.92 3.13
C ARG A 127 8.96 9.16 4.10
N LEU A 128 7.71 8.88 3.73
CA LEU A 128 6.78 8.12 4.58
C LEU A 128 7.26 6.68 4.77
N ILE A 129 7.70 6.03 3.70
CA ILE A 129 8.20 4.65 3.76
C ILE A 129 9.47 4.58 4.60
N ALA A 130 10.44 5.47 4.35
CA ALA A 130 11.69 5.52 5.09
C ALA A 130 11.47 5.76 6.60
N GLN A 131 10.49 6.60 6.97
CA GLN A 131 10.10 6.75 8.38
C GLN A 131 9.55 5.43 8.93
N SER A 132 8.71 4.72 8.18
CA SER A 132 8.10 3.47 8.64
C SER A 132 9.07 2.29 8.79
N GLU A 133 10.26 2.35 8.20
CA GLU A 133 11.28 1.29 8.24
C GLU A 133 12.33 1.48 9.37
N GLN A 134 12.35 2.64 10.04
CA GLN A 134 13.18 2.93 11.23
C GLN A 134 12.49 2.50 12.51
#